data_AF-A0A3B8KXA7-F1
#
_entry.id   AF-A0A3B8KXA7-F1
#
_cell.length_a   1.000
_cell.length_b   1.000
_cell.length_c   1.000
_cell.angle_alpha   90.00
_cell.angle_beta   90.00
_cell.angle_gamma   90.00
#
_symmetry.space_group_name_H-M   'P 1'
#
loop_
_entity.id
_entity.type
_entity.pdbx_description
1 polymer ?
#
loop_
_entity_poly.entity_id
_entity_poly.type
_entity_poly.pdbx_seq_one_letter_code
_entity_poly.pdbx_strand_id
1 'polypeptide(L)'
;VPIWVDLDHPLRTAQYHPGAKWLRDHGHDPAMVKAVHIPDAGRLIGLIKSNDQPAVMLHELAHAYHDRVLGFEYGPIRKAWDKIVASKKYEKVLHIRGRKVRHYALTNHKEFFAEMSEAFFDTNDFYPFVRSELKEFEPEVFALLKAVWSEGEPPGDEKSNKK
;
A
#
# COMPACT_ATOMS: atom_id res chain seq x y z
N VAL A 1 6.79 -5.75 12.35
CA VAL A 1 5.33 -5.94 12.50
C VAL A 1 5.07 -7.42 12.74
N PRO A 2 4.15 -7.85 13.62
CA PRO A 2 3.76 -9.26 13.70
C PRO A 2 3.07 -9.72 12.40
N ILE A 3 3.26 -10.99 12.04
CA ILE A 3 2.54 -11.65 10.95
C ILE A 3 1.72 -12.78 11.57
N TRP A 4 0.39 -12.67 11.49
CA TRP A 4 -0.55 -13.67 11.95
C TRP A 4 -1.00 -14.52 10.77
N VAL A 5 -0.92 -15.84 10.87
CA VAL A 5 -1.26 -16.75 9.78
C VAL A 5 -2.27 -17.78 10.26
N ASP A 6 -3.39 -17.86 9.55
CA ASP A 6 -4.39 -18.90 9.74
C ASP A 6 -4.45 -19.83 8.52
N LEU A 7 -4.93 -21.05 8.76
CA LEU A 7 -5.21 -22.02 7.70
C LEU A 7 -6.58 -21.77 7.04
N ASP A 8 -7.60 -21.47 7.84
CA ASP A 8 -8.98 -21.22 7.41
C ASP A 8 -9.68 -20.29 8.40
N HIS A 9 -9.64 -18.98 8.12
CA HIS A 9 -10.33 -17.95 8.89
C HIS A 9 -11.57 -17.42 8.11
N PRO A 10 -12.58 -16.83 8.77
CA PRO A 10 -13.73 -16.23 8.08
C PRO A 10 -13.35 -15.09 7.11
N LEU A 11 -12.35 -14.29 7.48
CA LEU A 11 -11.68 -13.38 6.55
C LEU A 11 -10.90 -14.17 5.52
N ARG A 12 -10.76 -13.62 4.30
CA ARG A 12 -10.10 -14.35 3.20
C ARG A 12 -8.89 -13.63 2.62
N THR A 13 -8.86 -12.31 2.63
CA THR A 13 -7.78 -11.53 1.99
C THR A 13 -6.77 -11.09 3.02
N ALA A 14 -5.48 -11.07 2.66
CA ALA A 14 -4.46 -10.50 3.52
C ALA A 14 -4.79 -9.05 3.85
N GLN A 15 -4.57 -8.65 5.10
CA GLN A 15 -4.91 -7.30 5.56
C GLN A 15 -4.11 -6.90 6.80
N TYR A 16 -3.75 -5.62 6.86
CA TYR A 16 -3.21 -4.98 8.05
C TYR A 16 -4.34 -4.48 8.96
N HIS A 17 -4.22 -4.71 10.27
CA HIS A 17 -5.22 -4.29 11.25
C HIS A 17 -4.75 -3.05 12.04
N PRO A 18 -5.13 -1.82 11.67
CA PRO A 18 -4.59 -0.61 12.28
C PRO A 18 -5.12 -0.34 13.70
N GLY A 19 -6.25 -0.96 14.08
CA GLY A 19 -6.88 -0.71 15.37
C GLY A 19 -7.94 -1.74 15.76
N ALA A 20 -8.24 -1.78 17.05
CA ALA A 20 -9.03 -2.84 17.65
C ALA A 20 -10.55 -2.73 17.42
N LYS A 21 -11.03 -1.55 17.00
CA LYS A 21 -12.46 -1.28 16.85
C LYS A 21 -13.08 -2.18 15.78
N TRP A 22 -12.53 -2.16 14.58
CA TRP A 22 -13.06 -2.96 13.47
C TRP A 22 -13.04 -4.46 13.78
N LEU A 23 -11.95 -4.95 14.40
CA LEU A 23 -11.84 -6.34 14.84
C LEU A 23 -12.97 -6.73 15.79
N ARG A 24 -13.22 -5.95 16.85
CA ARG A 24 -14.30 -6.22 17.81
C ARG A 24 -15.69 -6.14 17.17
N ASP A 25 -15.93 -5.11 16.35
CA ASP A 25 -17.22 -4.90 15.69
C ASP A 25 -17.59 -6.06 14.75
N HIS A 26 -16.60 -6.79 14.23
CA HIS A 26 -16.77 -7.91 13.30
C HIS A 26 -16.46 -9.29 13.94
N GLY A 27 -16.30 -9.35 15.27
CA GLY A 27 -16.11 -10.61 15.99
C GLY A 27 -14.75 -11.29 15.81
N HIS A 28 -13.71 -10.52 15.50
CA HIS A 28 -12.33 -10.99 15.34
C HIS A 28 -11.47 -10.69 16.55
N ASP A 29 -10.36 -11.44 16.72
CA ASP A 29 -9.47 -11.31 17.86
C ASP A 29 -8.73 -9.95 17.87
N PRO A 30 -8.94 -9.08 18.88
CA PRO A 30 -8.23 -7.81 19.00
C PRO A 30 -6.71 -7.96 19.27
N ALA A 31 -6.20 -9.16 19.54
CA ALA A 31 -4.77 -9.43 19.61
C ALA A 31 -4.04 -9.20 18.28
N MET A 32 -4.77 -9.22 17.15
CA MET A 32 -4.23 -8.96 15.81
C MET A 32 -3.95 -7.47 15.52
N VAL A 33 -4.20 -6.58 16.48
CA VAL A 33 -3.95 -5.14 16.31
C VAL A 33 -2.48 -4.87 16.00
N LYS A 34 -2.26 -4.04 14.98
CA LYS A 34 -0.96 -3.70 14.41
C LYS A 34 -0.19 -4.91 13.84
N ALA A 35 -0.88 -5.99 13.48
CA ALA A 35 -0.35 -7.13 12.75
C ALA A 35 -0.79 -7.13 11.28
N VAL A 36 0.04 -7.76 10.43
CA VAL A 36 -0.39 -8.22 9.11
C VAL A 36 -1.03 -9.59 9.30
N HIS A 37 -2.27 -9.75 8.86
CA HIS A 37 -3.02 -10.99 8.96
C HIS A 37 -3.11 -11.65 7.59
N ILE A 38 -2.73 -12.92 7.52
CA ILE A 38 -2.94 -13.84 6.40
C ILE A 38 -4.04 -14.82 6.84
N PRO A 39 -5.31 -14.56 6.51
CA PRO A 39 -6.43 -15.37 6.99
C PRO A 39 -6.54 -16.75 6.33
N ASP A 40 -5.91 -16.90 5.16
CA ASP A 40 -5.90 -18.11 4.34
C ASP A 40 -4.53 -18.25 3.67
N ALA A 41 -3.68 -19.11 4.23
CA ALA A 41 -2.35 -19.37 3.69
C ALA A 41 -2.37 -19.95 2.26
N GLY A 42 -3.38 -20.75 1.92
CA GLY A 42 -3.54 -21.33 0.58
C GLY A 42 -3.80 -20.26 -0.48
N ARG A 43 -4.64 -19.27 -0.14
CA ARG A 43 -4.90 -18.12 -1.01
C ARG A 43 -3.65 -17.28 -1.26
N LEU A 44 -2.83 -17.02 -0.23
CA LEU A 44 -1.57 -16.29 -0.40
C LEU A 44 -0.66 -16.99 -1.41
N ILE A 45 -0.49 -18.32 -1.26
CA ILE A 45 0.28 -19.13 -2.21
C ILE A 45 -0.31 -19.04 -3.61
N GLY A 46 -1.64 -19.03 -3.74
CA GLY A 46 -2.35 -18.87 -5.00
C GLY A 46 -2.06 -17.53 -5.70
N LEU A 47 -2.08 -16.42 -4.97
CA LEU A 47 -1.78 -15.08 -5.49
C LEU A 47 -0.35 -15.00 -6.03
N ILE A 48 0.61 -15.52 -5.26
CA ILE A 48 2.02 -15.52 -5.66
C ILE A 48 2.23 -16.42 -6.89
N LYS A 49 1.65 -17.63 -6.91
CA LYS A 49 1.78 -18.56 -8.04
C LYS A 49 1.12 -18.07 -9.33
N SER A 50 -0.01 -17.37 -9.21
CA SER A 50 -0.74 -16.83 -10.37
C SER A 50 -0.20 -15.50 -10.87
N ASN A 51 0.68 -14.86 -10.08
CA ASN A 51 1.18 -13.50 -10.33
C ASN A 51 0.05 -12.46 -10.41
N ASP A 52 -1.07 -12.71 -9.73
CA ASP A 52 -2.24 -11.82 -9.75
C ASP A 52 -2.08 -10.61 -8.82
N GLN A 53 -1.36 -10.78 -7.71
CA GLN A 53 -0.98 -9.71 -6.78
C GLN A 53 0.36 -10.11 -6.14
N PRO A 54 1.47 -10.08 -6.90
CA PRO A 54 2.73 -10.70 -6.49
C PRO A 54 3.33 -10.07 -5.23
N ALA A 55 3.12 -8.76 -5.03
CA ALA A 55 3.64 -8.01 -3.91
C ALA A 55 2.64 -7.82 -2.75
N VAL A 56 1.59 -8.66 -2.63
CA VAL A 56 0.55 -8.53 -1.59
C VAL A 56 1.11 -8.46 -0.16
N MET A 57 2.20 -9.17 0.14
CA MET A 57 2.82 -9.06 1.47
C MET A 57 3.51 -7.72 1.70
N LEU A 58 4.15 -7.18 0.66
CA LEU A 58 4.75 -5.85 0.71
C LEU A 58 3.67 -4.77 0.86
N HIS A 59 2.51 -4.94 0.22
CA HIS A 59 1.35 -4.07 0.38
C HIS A 59 0.95 -3.90 1.85
N GLU A 60 0.72 -5.02 2.54
CA GLU A 60 0.31 -4.99 3.95
C GLU A 60 1.41 -4.49 4.88
N LEU A 61 2.68 -4.76 4.54
CA LEU A 61 3.83 -4.21 5.25
C LEU A 61 3.96 -2.69 5.05
N ALA A 62 3.61 -2.18 3.88
CA ALA A 62 3.57 -0.74 3.60
C ALA A 62 2.46 -0.06 4.41
N HIS A 63 1.27 -0.66 4.53
CA HIS A 63 0.23 -0.19 5.47
C HIS A 63 0.75 -0.12 6.91
N ALA A 64 1.46 -1.16 7.35
CA ALA A 64 2.05 -1.19 8.68
C ALA A 64 3.11 -0.10 8.89
N TYR A 65 3.95 0.18 7.90
CA TYR A 65 4.94 1.25 7.95
C TYR A 65 4.28 2.63 7.97
N HIS A 66 3.28 2.85 7.12
CA HIS A 66 2.52 4.09 7.05
C HIS A 66 1.85 4.39 8.40
N ASP A 67 1.25 3.39 9.05
CA ASP A 67 0.65 3.55 10.37
C ASP A 67 1.70 3.82 11.46
N ARG A 68 2.73 2.96 11.54
CA ARG A 68 3.60 2.86 12.71
C ARG A 68 4.79 3.80 12.70
N VAL A 69 5.24 4.24 11.52
CA VAL A 69 6.45 5.06 11.36
C VAL A 69 6.09 6.46 10.89
N LEU A 70 5.28 6.57 9.84
CA LEU A 70 4.89 7.88 9.29
C LEU A 70 3.68 8.50 10.00
N GLY A 71 2.73 7.64 10.41
CA GLY A 71 1.36 8.02 10.72
C GLY A 71 0.52 8.20 9.45
N PHE A 72 -0.73 7.72 9.45
CA PHE A 72 -1.63 7.84 8.28
C PHE A 72 -1.92 9.29 7.85
N GLU A 73 -1.63 10.27 8.72
CA GLU A 73 -1.82 11.68 8.43
C GLU A 73 -0.58 12.35 7.84
N TYR A 74 0.46 11.58 7.49
CA TYR A 74 1.68 12.11 6.93
C TYR A 74 1.43 12.93 5.65
N GLY A 75 1.60 14.26 5.78
CA GLY A 75 1.16 15.26 4.80
C GLY A 75 1.67 15.04 3.38
N PRO A 76 2.95 14.71 3.16
CA PRO A 76 3.48 14.46 1.83
C PRO A 76 2.78 13.33 1.06
N ILE A 77 2.37 12.25 1.74
CA ILE A 77 1.62 11.17 1.10
C ILE A 77 0.20 11.62 0.73
N ARG A 78 -0.48 12.36 1.61
CA ARG A 78 -1.80 12.94 1.31
C ARG A 78 -1.74 13.88 0.12
N LYS A 79 -0.76 14.79 0.09
CA LYS A 79 -0.57 15.75 -1.01
C LYS A 79 -0.28 15.06 -2.34
N ALA A 80 0.55 14.01 -2.35
CA ALA A 80 0.81 13.22 -3.54
C ALA A 80 -0.45 12.50 -4.02
N TRP A 81 -1.21 11.90 -3.11
CA TRP A 81 -2.48 11.24 -3.44
C TRP A 81 -3.50 12.21 -4.05
N ASP A 82 -3.68 13.40 -3.46
CA ASP A 82 -4.60 14.42 -3.98
C ASP A 82 -4.26 14.81 -5.42
N LYS A 83 -2.96 14.95 -5.74
CA LYS A 83 -2.50 15.22 -7.12
C LYS A 83 -2.84 14.07 -8.06
N ILE A 84 -2.64 12.83 -7.64
CA ILE A 84 -2.93 11.64 -8.44
C ILE A 84 -4.44 11.53 -8.72
N VAL A 85 -5.28 11.74 -7.72
CA VAL A 85 -6.75 11.80 -7.88
C VAL A 85 -7.14 12.90 -8.87
N ALA A 86 -6.61 14.11 -8.71
CA ALA A 86 -6.91 15.24 -9.58
C ALA A 86 -6.46 15.02 -11.04
N SER A 87 -5.37 14.26 -11.25
CA SER A 87 -4.81 14.00 -12.59
C SER A 87 -5.73 13.17 -13.49
N LYS A 88 -6.61 12.35 -12.91
CA LYS A 88 -7.44 11.33 -13.60
C LYS A 88 -6.66 10.29 -14.42
N LYS A 89 -5.31 10.28 -14.39
CA LYS A 89 -4.49 9.31 -15.14
C LYS A 89 -4.73 7.87 -14.68
N TYR A 90 -5.09 7.70 -13.41
CA TYR A 90 -5.28 6.41 -12.73
C TYR A 90 -6.70 5.84 -12.88
N GLU A 91 -7.60 6.56 -13.55
CA GLU A 91 -8.99 6.12 -13.80
C GLU A 91 -9.07 4.88 -14.68
N LYS A 92 -8.07 4.69 -15.56
CA LYS A 92 -8.06 3.60 -16.54
C LYS A 92 -6.63 3.18 -16.88
N VAL A 93 -6.03 2.36 -16.02
CA VAL A 93 -4.67 1.81 -16.17
C VAL A 93 -4.71 0.33 -16.53
N LEU A 94 -3.60 -0.22 -17.02
CA LEU A 94 -3.50 -1.66 -17.27
C LEU A 94 -3.40 -2.40 -15.93
N HIS A 95 -4.12 -3.51 -15.81
CA HIS A 95 -3.97 -4.50 -14.73
C HIS A 95 -3.16 -5.68 -15.26
N ILE A 96 -2.44 -6.40 -14.41
CA ILE A 96 -1.53 -7.51 -14.76
C ILE A 96 -2.21 -8.63 -15.58
N ARG A 97 -3.52 -8.78 -15.39
CA ARG A 97 -4.42 -9.64 -16.20
C ARG A 97 -4.75 -9.11 -17.61
N GLY A 98 -4.09 -8.05 -18.08
CA GLY A 98 -4.21 -7.51 -19.44
C GLY A 98 -5.43 -6.62 -19.73
N ARG A 99 -6.30 -6.37 -18.75
CA ARG A 99 -7.48 -5.48 -18.91
C ARG A 99 -7.21 -4.09 -18.34
N LYS A 100 -7.91 -3.07 -18.87
CA LYS A 100 -7.87 -1.72 -18.29
C LYS A 100 -8.94 -1.55 -17.21
N VAL A 101 -8.55 -1.03 -16.05
CA VAL A 101 -9.41 -0.85 -14.87
C VAL A 101 -9.04 0.45 -14.13
N ARG A 102 -9.90 0.87 -13.20
CA ARG A 102 -9.56 1.93 -12.23
C ARG A 102 -8.50 1.41 -11.26
N HIS A 103 -7.42 2.16 -11.06
CA HIS A 103 -6.34 1.76 -10.16
C HIS A 103 -6.80 1.75 -8.70
N TYR A 104 -6.40 0.72 -7.95
CA TYR A 104 -6.78 0.58 -6.54
C TYR A 104 -6.26 1.71 -5.62
N ALA A 105 -5.12 2.32 -5.98
CA ALA A 105 -4.55 3.50 -5.32
C ALA A 105 -5.52 4.69 -5.18
N LEU A 106 -6.57 4.75 -6.00
CA LEU A 106 -7.57 5.82 -5.93
C LEU A 106 -8.63 5.61 -4.84
N THR A 107 -8.58 4.52 -4.09
CA THR A 107 -9.50 4.23 -2.97
C THR A 107 -9.27 5.19 -1.80
N ASN A 108 -8.02 5.33 -1.35
CA ASN A 108 -7.61 6.29 -0.32
C ASN A 108 -6.07 6.45 -0.33
N HIS A 109 -5.56 7.46 0.39
CA HIS A 109 -4.11 7.73 0.52
C HIS A 109 -3.28 6.59 1.13
N LYS A 110 -3.90 5.64 1.86
CA LYS A 110 -3.21 4.47 2.41
C LYS A 110 -2.96 3.44 1.31
N GLU A 111 -4.00 3.11 0.53
CA GLU A 111 -3.85 2.23 -0.64
C GLU A 111 -2.87 2.83 -1.64
N PHE A 112 -2.96 4.13 -1.89
CA PHE A 112 -1.98 4.82 -2.73
C PHE A 112 -0.54 4.58 -2.29
N PHE A 113 -0.24 4.72 -0.99
CA PHE A 113 1.11 4.47 -0.51
C PHE A 113 1.53 3.01 -0.66
N ALA A 114 0.65 2.06 -0.36
CA ALA A 114 0.93 0.64 -0.47
C ALA A 114 1.19 0.22 -1.93
N GLU A 115 0.28 0.58 -2.83
CA GLU A 115 0.37 0.35 -4.28
C GLU A 115 1.64 0.94 -4.89
N MET A 116 1.96 2.21 -4.60
CA MET A 116 3.16 2.83 -5.15
C MET A 116 4.43 2.21 -4.56
N SER A 117 4.37 1.70 -3.32
CA SER A 117 5.48 0.97 -2.70
C SER A 117 5.70 -0.39 -3.35
N GLU A 118 4.64 -1.08 -3.78
CA GLU A 118 4.77 -2.31 -4.59
C GLU A 118 5.58 -2.03 -5.85
N ALA A 119 5.17 -1.06 -6.66
CA ALA A 119 5.88 -0.71 -7.89
C ALA A 119 7.31 -0.22 -7.63
N PHE A 120 7.60 0.34 -6.46
CA PHE A 120 8.93 0.85 -6.12
C PHE A 120 9.94 -0.24 -5.77
N PHE A 121 9.51 -1.32 -5.10
CA PHE A 121 10.40 -2.40 -4.64
C PHE A 121 10.25 -3.70 -5.43
N ASP A 122 9.09 -3.96 -6.01
CA ASP A 122 8.74 -5.21 -6.69
C ASP A 122 7.77 -4.90 -7.85
N THR A 123 6.92 -5.87 -8.20
CA THR A 123 5.89 -5.77 -9.24
C THR A 123 4.54 -5.48 -8.62
N ASN A 124 3.92 -4.35 -8.98
CA ASN A 124 2.50 -4.05 -8.70
C ASN A 124 1.60 -4.82 -9.70
N ASP A 125 0.36 -5.13 -9.34
CA ASP A 125 -0.67 -5.68 -10.23
C ASP A 125 -1.41 -4.63 -11.10
N PHE A 126 -1.20 -3.34 -10.85
CA PHE A 126 -1.66 -2.20 -11.64
C PHE A 126 -0.47 -1.41 -12.20
N TYR A 127 -0.63 -0.87 -13.41
CA TYR A 127 0.36 0.03 -14.00
C TYR A 127 0.40 1.37 -13.23
N PRO A 128 1.58 1.91 -12.87
CA PRO A 128 2.92 1.42 -13.21
C PRO A 128 3.30 0.15 -12.43
N PHE A 129 3.76 -0.89 -13.14
CA PHE A 129 4.02 -2.20 -12.55
C PHE A 129 5.37 -2.26 -11.85
N VAL A 130 6.38 -1.59 -12.39
CA VAL A 130 7.76 -1.69 -11.88
C VAL A 130 8.41 -0.33 -11.67
N ARG A 131 9.54 -0.34 -10.96
CA ARG A 131 10.22 0.86 -10.48
C ARG A 131 10.59 1.86 -11.58
N SER A 132 11.03 1.37 -12.74
CA SER A 132 11.37 2.22 -13.88
C SER A 132 10.13 2.91 -14.47
N GLU A 133 9.01 2.18 -14.57
CA GLU A 133 7.75 2.74 -15.06
C GLU A 133 7.21 3.78 -14.08
N LEU A 134 7.28 3.51 -12.77
CA LEU A 134 6.89 4.47 -11.75
C LEU A 134 7.70 5.78 -11.86
N LYS A 135 9.02 5.66 -12.09
CA LYS A 135 9.91 6.82 -12.27
C LYS A 135 9.53 7.67 -13.49
N GLU A 136 9.14 7.04 -14.59
CA GLU A 136 8.75 7.76 -15.80
C GLU A 136 7.32 8.31 -15.72
N PHE A 137 6.38 7.53 -15.20
CA PHE A 137 4.96 7.86 -15.17
C PHE A 137 4.62 8.89 -14.09
N GLU A 138 5.24 8.77 -12.91
CA GLU A 138 5.03 9.65 -11.75
C GLU A 138 6.36 10.00 -11.05
N PRO A 139 7.22 10.85 -11.67
CA PRO A 139 8.54 11.17 -11.15
C PRO A 139 8.52 11.84 -9.75
N GLU A 140 7.49 12.62 -9.44
CA GLU A 140 7.33 13.22 -8.10
C GLU A 140 7.02 12.16 -7.03
N VAL A 141 6.18 11.18 -7.36
CA VAL A 141 5.87 10.05 -6.46
C VAL A 141 7.11 9.19 -6.26
N PHE A 142 7.86 8.93 -7.33
CA PHE A 142 9.13 8.20 -7.24
C PHE A 142 10.13 8.89 -6.30
N ALA A 143 10.28 10.21 -6.42
CA ALA A 143 11.15 10.99 -5.53
C ALA A 143 10.68 10.93 -4.07
N LEU A 144 9.36 11.05 -3.84
CA LEU A 144 8.78 10.91 -2.51
C LEU A 144 9.07 9.54 -1.89
N LEU A 145 8.84 8.45 -2.63
CA LEU A 145 9.12 7.11 -2.15
C LEU A 145 10.61 6.89 -1.88
N LYS A 146 11.51 7.44 -2.69
CA LYS A 146 12.95 7.38 -2.44
C LYS A 146 13.31 8.05 -1.11
N ALA A 147 12.76 9.23 -0.83
CA ALA A 147 13.01 9.92 0.42
C ALA A 147 12.45 9.15 1.63
N VAL A 148 11.21 8.66 1.52
CA VAL A 148 10.55 7.89 2.59
C VAL A 148 11.26 6.55 2.88
N TRP A 149 11.64 5.81 1.85
CA TRP A 149 12.12 4.43 1.99
C TRP A 149 13.64 4.27 2.05
N SER A 150 14.40 5.13 1.38
CA SER A 150 15.85 4.92 1.17
C SER A 150 16.74 5.94 1.88
N GLU A 151 16.24 7.14 2.16
CA GLU A 151 17.08 8.21 2.74
C GLU A 151 16.74 8.52 4.20
N GLY A 152 15.73 7.86 4.79
CA GLY A 152 15.48 7.88 6.24
C GLY A 152 15.00 9.21 6.82
N GLU A 153 15.15 10.32 6.10
CA GLU A 153 14.53 11.61 6.40
C GLU A 153 13.40 11.88 5.41
N PRO A 154 12.14 11.73 5.84
CA PRO A 154 10.99 12.14 5.05
C PRO A 154 11.08 13.66 4.80
N PRO A 155 10.76 14.18 3.59
CA PRO A 155 10.80 15.62 3.33
C PRO A 155 9.87 16.34 4.30
N GLY A 156 10.43 17.19 5.16
CA GLY A 156 9.63 17.97 6.11
C GLY A 156 8.66 18.90 5.38
N ASP A 157 7.48 19.13 5.97
CA ASP A 157 6.56 20.15 5.49
C ASP A 157 7.31 21.49 5.39
N GLU A 158 7.26 22.16 4.22
CA GLU A 158 7.92 23.45 3.90
C GLU A 158 7.58 24.61 4.87
N LYS A 159 6.79 24.38 5.94
CA LYS A 159 6.42 25.38 6.94
C LYS A 159 7.37 25.47 8.14
N SER A 160 8.38 24.60 8.27
CA SER A 160 9.29 24.63 9.43
C SER A 160 10.54 25.50 9.26
N ASN A 161 10.87 25.96 8.05
CA ASN A 161 12.11 26.72 7.79
C ASN A 161 11.92 28.24 7.63
N LYS A 162 11.04 28.82 8.45
CA LYS A 162 11.04 30.26 8.74
C LYS A 162 11.12 30.49 10.24
N LYS A 163 12.34 30.51 10.77
CA LYS A 163 12.71 31.24 11.97
C LYS A 163 13.98 32.03 11.69
#